data_AF-A0AAU8C373-F1
#
_entry.id   AF-A0AAU8C373-F1
#
_cell.length_a   1.000
_cell.length_b   1.000
_cell.length_c   1.000
_cell.angle_alpha   90.00
_cell.angle_beta   90.00
_cell.angle_gamma   90.00
#
_symmetry.space_group_name_H-M   'P 1'
#
loop_
_entity.id
_entity.type
_entity.pdbx_description
1 polymer ?
#
loop_
_entity_poly.entity_id
_entity_poly.type
_entity_poly.pdbx_seq_one_letter_code
_entity_poly.pdbx_strand_id
1 'polypeptide(L)'
;MWARRRKYLLSGLLSCGQCGGNLTVAGKGARRRYYCANHKEKGKAVCTGMPGLSETDAAESILSGLRTGLMQDAAYEDFRKTFVEKVRAQEHETGEALRRHDVDLSRFDAAPLIASTATKETNYGTETHR
;
A
#
# COMPACT_ATOMS: atom_id res chain seq x y z
N MET A 1 -9.38 -12.69 -13.27
CA MET A 1 -7.90 -12.61 -13.35
C MET A 1 -7.44 -11.22 -12.92
N TRP A 2 -6.83 -11.06 -11.74
CA TRP A 2 -6.46 -9.74 -11.22
C TRP A 2 -5.18 -9.22 -11.88
N ALA A 3 -5.34 -8.37 -12.90
CA ALA A 3 -4.21 -7.76 -13.61
C ALA A 3 -3.47 -6.77 -12.68
N ARG A 4 -2.34 -7.22 -12.10
CA ARG A 4 -1.53 -6.40 -11.18
C ARG A 4 -1.05 -5.14 -11.92
N ARG A 5 -1.52 -3.96 -11.50
CA ARG A 5 -1.07 -2.66 -12.05
C ARG A 5 0.45 -2.59 -11.97
N ARG A 6 1.13 -2.36 -13.10
CA ARG A 6 2.59 -2.22 -13.13
C ARG A 6 3.01 -1.06 -12.22
N LYS A 7 4.04 -1.27 -11.41
CA LYS A 7 4.74 -0.21 -10.69
C LYS A 7 5.87 0.32 -11.58
N TYR A 8 6.07 1.63 -11.53
CA TYR A 8 7.18 2.38 -12.15
C TYR A 8 7.99 3.04 -11.04
N LEU A 9 9.26 3.39 -11.29
CA LEU A 9 10.21 3.85 -10.27
C LEU A 9 9.64 4.89 -9.30
N LEU A 10 8.99 5.94 -9.83
CA LEU A 10 8.49 7.07 -9.03
C LEU A 10 6.96 6.96 -8.73
N SER A 11 6.40 5.75 -8.82
CA SER A 11 4.96 5.53 -8.60
C SER A 11 4.57 5.78 -7.15
N GLY A 12 3.68 6.75 -6.92
CA GLY A 12 3.26 7.16 -5.57
C GLY A 12 4.16 8.19 -4.91
N LEU A 13 5.29 8.56 -5.52
CA LEU A 13 6.20 9.60 -5.01
C LEU A 13 5.92 10.98 -5.63
N LEU A 14 5.36 11.03 -6.85
CA LEU A 14 5.11 12.28 -7.56
C LEU A 14 3.67 12.78 -7.39
N SER A 15 3.53 14.05 -7.03
CA SER A 15 2.28 14.82 -6.98
C SER A 15 2.24 15.93 -8.03
N CYS A 16 1.04 16.40 -8.35
CA CYS A 16 0.84 17.50 -9.29
C CYS A 16 0.94 18.85 -8.57
N GLY A 17 1.91 19.68 -8.95
CA GLY A 17 2.12 21.01 -8.35
C GLY A 17 0.94 22.00 -8.46
N GLN A 18 -0.05 21.74 -9.32
CA GLN A 18 -1.26 22.58 -9.45
C GLN A 18 -2.39 22.19 -8.50
N CYS A 19 -2.55 20.91 -8.16
CA CYS A 19 -3.73 20.42 -7.42
C CYS A 19 -3.41 19.40 -6.31
N GLY A 20 -2.13 19.16 -6.00
CA GLY A 20 -1.66 18.17 -5.03
C GLY A 20 -1.88 16.70 -5.40
N GLY A 21 -2.78 16.40 -6.35
CA GLY A 21 -3.16 15.03 -6.70
C GLY A 21 -2.06 14.20 -7.35
N ASN A 22 -2.11 12.89 -7.14
CA ASN A 22 -1.11 11.93 -7.61
C ASN A 22 -0.91 11.97 -9.14
N LEU A 23 0.31 11.69 -9.59
CA LEU A 23 0.59 11.46 -11.00
C LEU A 23 0.35 9.98 -11.39
N THR A 24 -0.14 9.77 -12.61
CA THR A 24 -0.33 8.46 -13.25
C THR A 24 0.47 8.36 -14.54
N VAL A 25 0.99 7.16 -14.85
CA VAL A 25 1.77 6.92 -16.07
C VAL A 25 0.87 6.48 -17.23
N ALA A 26 1.15 7.00 -18.42
CA ALA A 26 0.59 6.52 -19.69
C ALA A 26 1.66 6.43 -20.78
N GLY A 27 1.40 5.64 -21.83
CA GLY A 27 2.34 5.38 -22.93
C GLY A 27 2.99 3.99 -22.87
N LYS A 28 3.88 3.70 -23.83
CA LYS A 28 4.60 2.41 -23.96
C LYS A 28 6.11 2.65 -24.16
N GLY A 29 6.94 1.73 -23.67
CA GLY A 29 8.40 1.78 -23.83
C GLY A 29 9.02 3.08 -23.30
N ALA A 30 9.92 3.68 -24.08
CA ALA A 30 10.58 4.95 -23.77
C ALA A 30 9.65 6.18 -23.88
N ARG A 31 8.46 6.07 -24.48
CA ARG A 31 7.49 7.18 -24.59
C ARG A 31 6.50 7.24 -23.42
N ARG A 32 6.85 6.66 -22.26
CA ARG A 32 6.03 6.73 -21.05
C ARG A 32 6.16 8.10 -20.41
N ARG A 33 5.05 8.70 -20.00
CA ARG A 33 5.00 9.99 -19.33
C ARG A 33 4.05 9.96 -18.14
N TYR A 34 4.39 10.71 -17.10
CA TYR A 34 3.53 11.03 -15.96
C TYR A 34 2.57 12.17 -16.31
N TYR A 35 1.32 12.03 -15.89
CA TYR A 35 0.26 13.02 -16.04
C TYR A 35 -0.53 13.16 -14.74
N CYS A 36 -1.12 14.32 -14.47
CA CYS A 36 -2.01 14.50 -13.33
C CYS A 36 -3.25 13.59 -13.45
N ALA A 37 -3.49 12.72 -12.47
CA ALA A 37 -4.67 11.84 -12.46
C ALA A 37 -5.98 12.66 -12.37
N ASN A 38 -6.03 13.67 -11.50
CA ASN A 38 -7.19 14.54 -11.34
C ASN A 38 -7.57 15.27 -12.65
N HIS A 39 -6.61 15.83 -13.40
CA HIS A 39 -6.93 16.43 -14.70
C HIS A 39 -7.45 15.39 -15.71
N LYS A 40 -6.87 14.18 -15.73
CA LYS A 40 -7.28 13.11 -16.63
C LYS A 40 -8.70 12.60 -16.34
N GLU A 41 -9.07 12.49 -15.06
CA GLU A 41 -10.32 11.84 -14.63
C GLU A 41 -11.45 12.84 -14.34
N LYS A 42 -11.13 14.06 -13.91
CA LYS A 42 -12.08 15.10 -13.48
C LYS A 42 -12.00 16.39 -14.33
N GLY A 43 -11.05 16.47 -15.27
CA GLY A 43 -10.91 17.58 -16.19
C GLY A 43 -10.47 18.90 -15.56
N LYS A 44 -10.64 19.97 -16.35
CA LYS A 44 -10.19 21.34 -16.02
C LYS A 44 -10.85 21.95 -14.77
N ALA A 45 -11.98 21.41 -14.33
CA ALA A 45 -12.67 21.86 -13.11
C ALA A 45 -11.88 21.60 -11.82
N VAL A 46 -10.94 20.63 -11.83
CA VAL A 46 -10.13 20.25 -10.65
C VAL A 46 -8.65 20.57 -10.82
N CYS A 47 -8.15 20.57 -12.06
CA CYS A 47 -6.76 20.87 -12.37
C CYS A 47 -6.66 21.31 -13.82
N THR A 48 -5.97 22.43 -14.12
CA THR A 48 -5.76 22.89 -15.50
C THR A 48 -4.94 21.92 -16.35
N GLY A 49 -4.19 21.03 -15.70
CA GLY A 49 -3.32 20.05 -16.33
C GLY A 49 -1.89 20.56 -16.50
N MET A 50 -0.98 19.59 -16.58
CA MET A 50 0.43 19.81 -16.86
C MET A 50 0.81 19.10 -18.17
N PRO A 51 1.84 19.60 -18.91
CA PRO A 51 2.51 18.80 -19.93
C PRO A 51 2.97 17.47 -19.33
N GLY A 52 2.89 16.38 -20.11
CA GLY A 52 3.34 15.08 -19.62
C GLY A 52 4.83 15.11 -19.26
N LEU A 53 5.19 14.70 -18.06
CA LEU A 53 6.60 14.59 -17.64
C LEU A 53 7.15 13.25 -18.12
N SER A 54 8.24 13.23 -18.89
CA SER A 54 8.87 11.98 -19.36
C SER A 54 9.27 11.10 -18.18
N GLU A 55 9.01 9.79 -18.25
CA GLU A 55 9.37 8.88 -17.16
C GLU A 55 10.87 8.66 -17.04
N THR A 56 11.58 8.62 -18.18
CA THR A 56 13.04 8.54 -18.23
C THR A 56 13.66 9.81 -17.62
N ASP A 57 13.30 10.98 -18.16
CA ASP A 57 13.90 12.26 -17.78
C ASP A 57 13.61 12.59 -16.30
N ALA A 58 12.42 12.21 -15.79
CA ALA A 58 12.08 12.33 -14.37
C ALA A 58 12.96 11.43 -13.50
N ALA A 59 13.13 10.16 -13.89
CA ALA A 59 13.99 9.23 -13.17
C ALA A 59 15.45 9.72 -13.17
N GLU A 60 15.98 10.13 -14.32
CA GLU A 60 17.34 10.65 -14.45
C GLU A 60 17.54 11.92 -13.63
N SER A 61 16.66 12.92 -13.77
CA SER A 61 16.78 14.20 -13.04
C SER A 61 16.72 14.01 -11.53
N ILE A 62 15.79 13.18 -11.04
CA ILE A 62 15.61 12.94 -9.60
C ILE A 62 16.76 12.10 -9.04
N LEU A 63 17.18 11.01 -9.72
CA LEU A 63 18.30 10.20 -9.27
C LEU A 63 19.63 10.96 -9.33
N SER A 64 19.82 11.81 -10.34
CA SER A 64 20.99 12.68 -10.46
C SER A 64 21.02 13.73 -9.33
N GLY A 65 19.91 14.41 -9.08
CA GLY A 65 19.78 15.37 -7.97
C GLY A 65 19.95 14.73 -6.59
N LEU A 66 19.44 13.52 -6.38
CA LEU A 66 19.71 12.74 -5.17
C LEU A 66 21.18 12.35 -5.06
N ARG A 67 21.83 11.95 -6.16
CA ARG A 67 23.25 11.63 -6.16
C ARG A 67 24.12 12.85 -5.83
N THR A 68 23.83 14.02 -6.40
CA THR A 68 24.64 15.22 -6.15
C THR A 68 24.37 15.87 -4.80
N GLY A 69 23.10 15.90 -4.37
CA GLY A 69 22.67 16.57 -3.13
C GLY A 69 22.70 15.68 -1.88
N LEU A 70 22.45 14.37 -2.00
CA LEU A 70 22.40 13.44 -0.86
C LEU A 70 23.67 12.59 -0.72
N MET A 71 24.48 12.41 -1.78
CA MET A 71 25.80 11.73 -1.69
C MET A 71 26.97 12.72 -1.57
N GLN A 72 26.78 13.83 -0.87
CA GLN A 72 27.88 14.48 -0.14
C GLN A 72 28.05 13.70 1.17
N ASP A 73 29.25 13.19 1.47
CA ASP A 73 29.46 12.20 2.55
C ASP A 73 28.80 12.57 3.88
N ALA A 74 28.87 13.84 4.29
CA ALA A 74 28.26 14.35 5.52
C ALA A 74 26.71 14.31 5.50
N ALA A 75 26.08 14.63 4.36
CA ALA A 75 24.62 14.60 4.22
C ALA A 75 24.09 13.18 4.05
N TYR A 76 24.87 12.31 3.41
CA TYR A 76 24.54 10.89 3.28
C TYR A 76 24.51 10.19 4.63
N GLU A 77 25.47 10.47 5.50
CA GLU A 77 25.61 9.80 6.80
C GLU A 77 24.43 10.14 7.74
N ASP A 78 24.03 11.41 7.82
CA ASP A 78 22.88 11.84 8.63
C ASP A 78 21.56 11.28 8.11
N PHE A 79 21.35 11.28 6.79
CA PHE A 79 20.22 10.59 6.16
C PHE A 79 20.23 9.09 6.45
N ARG A 80 21.38 8.42 6.28
CA ARG A 80 21.55 6.98 6.49
C ARG A 80 21.16 6.59 7.91
N LYS A 81 21.65 7.33 8.92
CA LYS A 81 21.30 7.13 10.32
C LYS A 81 19.79 7.25 10.55
N THR A 82 19.21 8.38 10.13
CA THR A 82 17.78 8.67 10.31
C THR A 82 16.87 7.68 9.56
N PHE A 83 17.30 7.21 8.38
CA PHE A 83 16.58 6.22 7.59
C PHE A 83 16.60 4.84 8.24
N VAL A 84 17.77 4.37 8.71
CA VAL A 84 17.89 3.09 9.40
C VAL A 84 17.08 3.06 10.70
N GLU A 85 17.07 4.16 11.45
CA GLU A 85 16.22 4.30 12.65
C GLU A 85 14.72 4.18 12.31
N LYS A 86 14.25 4.87 11.26
CA LYS A 86 12.85 4.79 10.81
C LYS A 86 12.45 3.41 10.27
N VAL A 87 13.31 2.76 9.49
CA VAL A 87 13.03 1.40 8.98
C VAL A 87 12.93 0.41 10.13
N ARG A 88 13.86 0.45 11.10
CA ARG A 88 13.80 -0.39 12.30
C ARG A 88 12.55 -0.13 13.15
N ALA A 89 12.15 1.12 13.31
CA ALA A 89 10.90 1.46 14.01
C ALA A 89 9.69 0.85 13.29
N GLN A 90 9.59 0.97 11.96
CA GLN A 90 8.51 0.38 11.17
C GLN A 90 8.52 -1.16 11.20
N GLU A 91 9.69 -1.79 11.16
CA GLU A 91 9.85 -3.24 11.34
C GLU A 91 9.44 -3.69 12.76
N HIS A 92 9.72 -2.88 13.79
CA HIS A 92 9.29 -3.14 15.14
C HIS A 92 7.76 -3.02 15.30
N GLU A 93 7.17 -1.93 14.83
CA GLU A 93 5.71 -1.68 14.84
C GLU A 93 4.95 -2.78 14.09
N THR A 94 5.44 -3.19 12.91
CA THR A 94 4.82 -4.28 12.14
C THR A 94 5.00 -5.63 12.82
N GLY A 95 6.18 -5.90 13.40
CA GLY A 95 6.42 -7.09 14.23
C GLY A 95 5.54 -7.14 15.49
N GLU A 96 5.31 -6.01 16.14
CA GLU A 96 4.40 -5.88 17.29
C GLU A 96 2.93 -6.04 16.89
N ALA A 97 2.52 -5.49 15.74
CA ALA A 97 1.18 -5.69 15.21
C ALA A 97 0.92 -7.17 14.89
N LEU A 98 1.90 -7.86 14.30
CA LEU A 98 1.85 -9.30 14.07
C LEU A 98 1.79 -10.10 15.39
N ARG A 99 2.63 -9.77 16.38
CA ARG A 99 2.59 -10.41 17.71
C ARG A 99 1.26 -10.19 18.44
N ARG A 100 0.69 -8.98 18.39
CA ARG A 100 -0.65 -8.71 18.95
C ARG A 100 -1.72 -9.56 18.27
N HIS A 101 -1.70 -9.61 16.95
CA HIS A 101 -2.62 -10.44 16.17
C HIS A 101 -2.48 -11.94 16.49
N ASP A 102 -1.26 -12.44 16.69
CA ASP A 102 -0.99 -13.83 17.08
C ASP A 102 -1.52 -14.15 18.50
N VAL A 103 -1.30 -13.24 19.46
CA VAL A 103 -1.88 -13.34 20.81
C VAL A 103 -3.41 -13.31 20.76
N ASP A 104 -4.02 -12.42 19.98
CA ASP A 104 -5.47 -12.33 19.82
C ASP A 104 -6.04 -13.63 19.20
N LEU A 105 -5.40 -14.18 18.16
CA LEU A 105 -5.76 -15.48 17.57
C LEU A 105 -5.66 -16.61 18.60
N SER A 106 -4.53 -16.71 19.31
CA SER A 106 -4.33 -17.77 20.32
C SER A 106 -5.36 -17.71 21.46
N ARG A 107 -5.91 -16.53 21.77
CA ARG A 107 -7.02 -16.36 22.72
C ARG A 107 -8.33 -16.94 22.19
N PHE A 108 -8.57 -16.91 20.89
CA PHE A 108 -9.73 -17.57 20.27
C PHE A 108 -9.53 -19.08 20.18
N ASP A 109 -8.32 -19.55 19.84
CA ASP A 109 -8.01 -20.99 19.78
C ASP A 109 -7.93 -21.65 21.17
N ALA A 110 -7.61 -20.89 22.22
CA ALA A 110 -7.61 -21.34 23.62
C ALA A 110 -8.99 -21.30 24.29
N ALA A 111 -10.02 -20.73 23.65
CA ALA A 111 -11.39 -21.00 24.06
C ALA A 111 -11.71 -22.46 23.69
N PRO A 112 -12.24 -23.29 24.62
CA PRO A 112 -12.54 -24.67 24.30
C PRO A 112 -13.58 -24.68 23.17
N LEU A 113 -13.21 -25.25 22.02
CA LEU A 113 -14.15 -25.56 20.96
C LEU A 113 -15.22 -26.46 21.59
N ILE A 114 -16.41 -25.91 21.83
CA ILE A 114 -17.58 -26.70 22.22
C ILE A 114 -18.01 -27.47 20.97
N ALA A 115 -17.35 -28.59 20.74
CA ALA A 115 -17.63 -29.53 19.68
C ALA A 115 -18.92 -30.29 19.99
N SER A 116 -20.07 -29.61 19.88
CA SER A 116 -21.39 -30.24 19.93
C SER A 116 -21.74 -30.86 18.57
N THR A 117 -20.93 -31.84 18.14
CA THR A 117 -21.32 -32.78 17.08
C THR A 117 -22.04 -33.97 17.72
N ALA A 118 -23.37 -33.95 17.76
CA ALA A 118 -24.18 -35.11 18.13
C ALA A 118 -25.50 -35.12 17.33
N THR A 119 -25.53 -35.92 16.28
CA THR A 119 -26.75 -36.23 15.50
C THR A 119 -27.58 -37.32 16.15
N LYS A 120 -28.91 -37.11 16.18
CA LYS A 120 -30.01 -38.11 16.24
C LYS A 120 -30.12 -39.01 17.49
N GLU A 121 -31.31 -39.03 18.10
CA GLU A 121 -32.01 -40.26 18.51
C GLU A 121 -33.55 -40.10 18.47
N THR A 122 -34.27 -41.23 18.47
CA THR A 122 -35.73 -41.38 18.39
C THR A 122 -36.12 -42.61 19.23
N ASN A 123 -37.33 -42.82 19.75
CA ASN A 123 -38.66 -42.41 19.28
C ASN A 123 -39.66 -42.46 20.49
N TYR A 124 -40.98 -42.46 20.22
CA TYR A 124 -42.10 -42.71 21.16
C TYR A 124 -42.47 -41.58 22.16
N GLY A 125 -43.75 -41.31 22.47
CA GLY A 125 -45.00 -41.83 21.90
C GLY A 125 -46.26 -41.41 22.70
N THR A 126 -47.42 -41.37 22.03
CA THR A 126 -48.83 -41.46 22.55
C THR A 126 -49.33 -40.61 23.73
N GLU A 127 -50.39 -39.81 23.49
CA GLU A 127 -51.72 -39.76 24.20
C GLU A 127 -52.46 -38.46 23.78
N THR A 128 -53.48 -38.50 22.92
CA THR A 128 -54.94 -38.50 23.26
C THR A 128 -55.39 -37.50 24.34
N HIS A 129 -56.05 -36.39 23.94
CA HIS A 129 -57.49 -36.20 24.22
C HIS A 129 -58.11 -34.92 23.61
N ARG A 130 -59.35 -35.09 23.13
CA ARG A 130 -60.40 -34.10 22.81
C ARG A 130 -60.34 -33.33 21.49
#